data_AF-V4B2G9-F1
#
_entry.id   AF-V4B2G9-F1
#
_cell.length_a   1.000
_cell.length_b   1.000
_cell.length_c   1.000
_cell.angle_alpha   90.00
_cell.angle_beta   90.00
_cell.angle_gamma   90.00
#
_symmetry.space_group_name_H-M   'P 1'
#
loop_
_entity.id
_entity.type
_entity.pdbx_description
1 polymer ?
#
loop_
_entity_poly.entity_id
_entity_poly.type
_entity_poly.pdbx_seq_one_letter_code
_entity_poly.pdbx_strand_id
1 'polypeptide(L)'
;MPAPSCGKCLKYLLLVFNILTLLIGCAVLVVGLYTLLSQFGSREVAAIVGTDLYEAGSYVLIAGGGLIIVISFCGWCGTIQENRTFLCCYIFILSLLLTVFIAAAVVGFIFKDQITDQLQVELETRIIYKYGVNLDIRENNFFTEAWDRLQLKIMCCGVSGNINSTDSWAFYKHYHTRWYEQFQPGSPYVPESCCDPAGEDPKCQGDMEMNGPPSLGPPVNSDMVLNMALYTDGCFDKIKNILKFNSVLIAIIGVTALAFTLLAILLSICLFRYIGDGEVV
;
A
#
# COMPACT_ATOMS: atom_id res chain seq x y z
N MET A 1 -30.91 -29.22 28.82
CA MET A 1 -31.47 -28.73 27.54
C MET A 1 -30.97 -27.31 27.33
N PRO A 2 -30.08 -27.03 26.36
CA PRO A 2 -29.79 -25.65 26.00
C PRO A 2 -31.07 -25.00 25.46
N ALA A 3 -31.37 -23.77 25.87
CA ALA A 3 -32.62 -23.10 25.52
C ALA A 3 -32.74 -22.95 23.98
N PRO A 4 -33.85 -23.36 23.35
CA PRO A 4 -34.04 -23.32 21.90
C PRO A 4 -33.93 -21.91 21.29
N SER A 5 -34.08 -20.87 22.12
CA SER A 5 -33.92 -19.46 21.72
C SER A 5 -32.44 -19.06 21.53
N CYS A 6 -31.50 -19.68 22.24
CA CYS A 6 -30.07 -19.32 22.20
C CYS A 6 -29.39 -19.84 20.92
N GLY A 7 -29.65 -21.09 20.53
CA GLY A 7 -29.10 -21.66 19.30
C GLY A 7 -29.60 -20.96 18.02
N LYS A 8 -30.88 -20.58 17.99
CA LYS A 8 -31.44 -19.77 16.90
C LYS A 8 -30.76 -18.40 16.81
N CYS A 9 -30.59 -17.71 17.94
CA CYS A 9 -29.90 -16.41 17.98
C CYS A 9 -28.47 -16.52 17.42
N LEU A 10 -27.72 -17.52 17.85
CA LEU A 10 -26.36 -17.76 17.39
C LEU A 10 -26.27 -18.02 15.88
N LYS A 11 -27.18 -18.86 15.35
CA LYS A 11 -27.29 -19.14 13.92
C LYS A 11 -27.58 -17.85 13.12
N TYR A 12 -28.56 -17.06 13.56
CA TYR A 12 -28.90 -15.80 12.89
C TYR A 12 -27.76 -14.78 12.94
N LEU A 13 -27.05 -14.69 14.07
CA LEU A 13 -25.95 -13.75 14.22
C LEU A 13 -24.77 -14.12 13.30
N LEU A 14 -24.37 -15.41 13.28
CA LEU A 14 -23.32 -15.88 12.38
C LEU A 14 -23.72 -15.78 10.91
N LEU A 15 -25.00 -15.99 10.59
CA LEU A 15 -25.56 -15.82 9.25
C LEU A 15 -25.46 -14.35 8.79
N VAL A 16 -25.95 -13.41 9.59
CA VAL A 16 -25.88 -11.97 9.29
C VAL A 16 -24.44 -11.53 9.16
N PHE A 17 -23.56 -11.98 10.06
CA PHE A 17 -22.13 -11.70 10.00
C PHE A 17 -21.52 -12.10 8.65
N ASN A 18 -21.74 -13.36 8.22
CA ASN A 18 -21.18 -13.85 6.96
C ASN A 18 -21.80 -13.17 5.72
N ILE A 19 -23.06 -12.75 5.78
CA ILE A 19 -23.69 -11.98 4.69
C ILE A 19 -23.05 -10.59 4.59
N LEU A 20 -22.82 -9.91 5.72
CA LEU A 20 -22.17 -8.60 5.72
C LEU A 20 -20.72 -8.69 5.21
N THR A 21 -19.96 -9.71 5.63
CA THR A 21 -18.59 -9.91 5.10
C THR A 21 -18.59 -10.26 3.63
N LEU A 22 -19.57 -11.03 3.15
CA LEU A 22 -19.74 -11.33 1.74
C LEU A 22 -19.99 -10.05 0.93
N LEU A 23 -20.87 -9.16 1.41
CA LEU A 23 -21.15 -7.88 0.75
C LEU A 23 -19.91 -6.98 0.70
N ILE A 24 -19.13 -6.92 1.78
CA ILE A 24 -17.86 -6.19 1.82
C ILE A 24 -16.87 -6.81 0.82
N GLY A 25 -16.74 -8.13 0.77
CA GLY A 25 -15.89 -8.83 -0.20
C GLY A 25 -16.29 -8.53 -1.65
N CYS A 26 -17.58 -8.54 -1.96
CA CYS A 26 -18.10 -8.14 -3.27
C CYS A 26 -17.78 -6.68 -3.59
N ALA A 27 -17.96 -5.75 -2.65
CA ALA A 27 -17.62 -4.35 -2.85
C ALA A 27 -16.12 -4.16 -3.15
N VAL A 28 -15.25 -4.81 -2.38
CA VAL A 28 -13.79 -4.77 -2.60
C VAL A 28 -13.41 -5.37 -3.94
N LEU A 29 -14.00 -6.51 -4.32
CA LEU A 29 -13.76 -7.15 -5.62
C LEU A 29 -14.23 -6.25 -6.78
N VAL A 30 -15.40 -5.62 -6.66
CA VAL A 30 -15.92 -4.69 -7.66
C VAL A 30 -15.01 -3.48 -7.79
N VAL A 31 -14.51 -2.92 -6.69
CA VAL A 31 -13.52 -1.84 -6.74
C VAL A 31 -12.25 -2.30 -7.45
N GLY A 32 -11.70 -3.47 -7.10
CA GLY A 32 -10.50 -4.00 -7.75
C GLY A 32 -10.67 -4.29 -9.25
N LEU A 33 -11.84 -4.80 -9.65
CA LEU A 33 -12.17 -5.01 -11.07
C LEU A 33 -12.41 -3.69 -11.79
N TYR A 34 -13.08 -2.73 -11.14
CA TYR A 34 -13.30 -1.40 -11.70
C TYR A 34 -11.97 -0.69 -11.93
N THR A 35 -11.05 -0.77 -10.97
CA THR A 35 -9.71 -0.19 -11.13
C THR A 35 -8.94 -0.89 -12.24
N LEU A 36 -9.00 -2.22 -12.36
CA LEU A 36 -8.30 -2.93 -13.44
C LEU A 36 -8.89 -2.70 -14.84
N LEU A 37 -10.22 -2.67 -14.97
CA LEU A 37 -10.92 -2.75 -16.27
C LEU A 37 -11.35 -1.40 -16.85
N SER A 38 -11.54 -0.37 -16.03
CA SER A 38 -12.09 0.90 -16.53
C SER A 38 -11.03 1.68 -17.32
N GLN A 39 -11.10 1.62 -18.66
CA GLN A 39 -10.27 2.42 -19.59
C GLN A 39 -10.42 3.94 -19.38
N PHE A 40 -11.57 4.39 -18.87
CA PHE A 40 -11.87 5.79 -18.58
C PHE A 40 -11.35 6.23 -17.19
N GLY A 41 -11.29 5.34 -16.21
CA GLY A 41 -10.65 5.60 -14.92
C GLY A 41 -9.13 5.50 -15.00
N SER A 42 -8.61 4.57 -15.81
CA SER A 42 -7.17 4.37 -15.99
C SER A 42 -6.49 5.50 -16.75
N ARG A 43 -7.12 6.17 -17.72
CA ARG A 43 -6.43 7.27 -18.42
C ARG A 43 -6.21 8.53 -17.57
N GLU A 44 -7.10 8.85 -16.64
CA GLU A 44 -6.92 10.02 -15.76
C GLU A 44 -6.30 9.63 -14.41
N VAL A 45 -6.68 8.50 -13.82
CA VAL A 45 -6.14 8.05 -12.52
C VAL A 45 -4.87 7.22 -12.69
N ALA A 46 -4.78 6.36 -13.71
CA ALA A 46 -3.50 5.69 -13.98
C ALA A 46 -2.49 6.71 -14.50
N ALA A 47 -2.86 7.81 -15.17
CA ALA A 47 -1.96 8.96 -15.44
C ALA A 47 -1.41 9.63 -14.16
N ILE A 48 -2.08 9.43 -13.01
CA ILE A 48 -1.73 10.00 -11.70
C ILE A 48 -1.09 8.96 -10.75
N VAL A 49 -1.30 7.64 -10.92
CA VAL A 49 -0.92 6.61 -9.91
C VAL A 49 0.18 5.60 -10.33
N GLY A 50 0.29 5.23 -11.59
CA GLY A 50 1.21 4.16 -12.04
C GLY A 50 0.44 3.21 -12.93
N THR A 51 0.66 3.16 -14.25
CA THR A 51 0.54 1.96 -15.09
C THR A 51 0.27 0.69 -14.29
N ASP A 52 1.38 0.25 -13.73
CA ASP A 52 1.44 -1.09 -13.17
C ASP A 52 1.39 -1.07 -11.62
N LEU A 53 1.43 0.11 -10.97
CA LEU A 53 1.27 0.25 -9.49
C LEU A 53 -0.20 0.13 -9.17
N TYR A 54 -0.98 0.83 -9.99
CA TYR A 54 -2.42 0.74 -10.03
C TYR A 54 -2.84 -0.68 -10.39
N GLU A 55 -2.16 -1.33 -11.33
CA GLU A 55 -2.40 -2.74 -11.68
C GLU A 55 -2.08 -3.67 -10.50
N ALA A 56 -0.92 -3.53 -9.85
CA ALA A 56 -0.52 -4.32 -8.70
C ALA A 56 -1.50 -4.16 -7.52
N GLY A 57 -1.88 -2.91 -7.20
CA GLY A 57 -2.89 -2.62 -6.18
C GLY A 57 -4.26 -3.22 -6.54
N SER A 58 -4.66 -3.18 -7.81
CA SER A 58 -5.90 -3.79 -8.30
C SER A 58 -5.89 -5.31 -8.14
N TYR A 59 -4.77 -5.98 -8.46
CA TYR A 59 -4.64 -7.43 -8.24
C TYR A 59 -4.75 -7.80 -6.76
N VAL A 60 -4.17 -7.00 -5.85
CA VAL A 60 -4.31 -7.22 -4.41
C VAL A 60 -5.77 -7.08 -3.97
N LEU A 61 -6.50 -6.07 -4.46
CA LEU A 61 -7.93 -5.88 -4.16
C LEU A 61 -8.78 -7.03 -4.72
N ILE A 62 -8.51 -7.48 -5.95
CA ILE A 62 -9.23 -8.61 -6.58
C ILE A 62 -8.99 -9.90 -5.80
N ALA A 63 -7.72 -10.23 -5.51
CA ALA A 63 -7.36 -11.44 -4.78
C ALA A 63 -7.92 -11.41 -3.35
N GLY A 64 -7.80 -10.29 -2.65
CA GLY A 64 -8.31 -10.10 -1.30
C GLY A 64 -9.84 -10.17 -1.24
N GLY A 65 -10.53 -9.44 -2.13
CA GLY A 65 -12.00 -9.47 -2.23
C GLY A 65 -12.53 -10.86 -2.57
N GLY A 66 -11.89 -11.55 -3.54
CA GLY A 66 -12.23 -12.94 -3.88
C GLY A 66 -12.06 -13.90 -2.71
N LEU A 67 -10.97 -13.79 -1.95
CA LEU A 67 -10.74 -14.61 -0.76
C LEU A 67 -11.81 -14.38 0.31
N ILE A 68 -12.18 -13.12 0.58
CA ILE A 68 -13.24 -12.77 1.54
C ILE A 68 -14.58 -13.39 1.11
N ILE A 69 -14.91 -13.36 -0.18
CA ILE A 69 -16.14 -13.95 -0.73
C ILE A 69 -16.16 -15.46 -0.51
N VAL A 70 -15.08 -16.17 -0.85
CA VAL A 70 -14.99 -17.63 -0.69
C VAL A 70 -15.16 -18.02 0.78
N ILE A 71 -14.44 -17.36 1.69
CA ILE A 71 -14.51 -17.63 3.13
C ILE A 71 -15.93 -17.37 3.66
N SER A 72 -16.52 -16.23 3.29
CA SER A 72 -17.87 -15.85 3.73
C SER A 72 -18.94 -16.80 3.20
N PHE A 73 -18.79 -17.28 1.95
CA PHE A 73 -19.69 -18.27 1.35
C PHE A 73 -19.59 -19.62 2.07
N CYS A 74 -18.39 -20.07 2.43
CA CYS A 74 -18.22 -21.27 3.25
C CYS A 74 -18.88 -21.13 4.63
N GLY A 75 -18.71 -19.98 5.31
CA GLY A 75 -19.36 -19.71 6.59
C GLY A 75 -20.89 -19.66 6.48
N TRP A 76 -21.40 -19.06 5.41
CA TRP A 76 -22.83 -19.01 5.09
C TRP A 76 -23.42 -20.41 4.88
N CYS A 77 -22.78 -21.23 4.02
CA CYS A 77 -23.22 -22.59 3.72
C CYS A 77 -23.16 -23.50 4.96
N GLY A 78 -22.07 -23.42 5.74
CA GLY A 78 -21.94 -24.17 6.99
C GLY A 78 -23.02 -23.82 8.01
N THR A 79 -23.41 -22.55 8.08
CA THR A 79 -24.47 -22.08 8.98
C THR A 79 -25.87 -22.53 8.53
N ILE A 80 -26.20 -22.43 7.23
CA ILE A 80 -27.52 -22.82 6.71
C ILE A 80 -27.71 -24.33 6.77
N GLN A 81 -26.74 -25.09 6.26
CA GLN A 81 -26.83 -26.54 6.15
C GLN A 81 -26.67 -27.24 7.51
N GLU A 82 -26.29 -26.50 8.56
CA GLU A 82 -25.94 -27.05 9.87
C GLU A 82 -24.90 -28.18 9.76
N ASN A 83 -24.04 -28.10 8.74
CA ASN A 83 -23.08 -29.13 8.42
C ASN A 83 -21.76 -28.87 9.15
N ARG A 84 -21.47 -29.75 10.11
CA ARG A 84 -20.28 -29.69 10.98
C ARG A 84 -18.98 -29.67 10.18
N THR A 85 -18.91 -30.34 9.03
CA THR A 85 -17.70 -30.37 8.19
C THR A 85 -17.39 -29.00 7.60
N PHE A 86 -18.39 -28.32 7.01
CA PHE A 86 -18.19 -26.98 6.45
C PHE A 86 -17.85 -25.96 7.54
N LEU A 87 -18.47 -26.06 8.70
CA LEU A 87 -18.20 -25.19 9.84
C LEU A 87 -16.79 -25.43 10.43
N CYS A 88 -16.32 -26.69 10.44
CA CYS A 88 -14.96 -27.04 10.82
C CYS A 88 -13.92 -26.45 9.84
N CYS A 89 -14.15 -26.58 8.52
CA CYS A 89 -13.29 -25.94 7.51
C CYS A 89 -13.24 -24.42 7.68
N TYR A 90 -14.39 -23.78 7.93
CA TYR A 90 -14.46 -22.34 8.17
C TYR A 90 -13.64 -21.92 9.40
N ILE A 91 -13.80 -22.61 10.53
CA ILE A 91 -13.02 -22.36 11.76
C ILE A 91 -11.53 -22.54 11.50
N PHE A 92 -11.13 -23.59 10.78
CA PHE A 92 -9.73 -23.86 10.45
C PHE A 92 -9.11 -22.72 9.62
N ILE A 93 -9.80 -22.28 8.56
CA ILE A 93 -9.32 -21.19 7.69
C ILE A 93 -9.18 -19.88 8.48
N LEU A 94 -10.19 -19.52 9.29
CA LEU A 94 -10.12 -18.32 10.11
C LEU A 94 -9.01 -18.37 11.16
N SER A 95 -8.79 -19.54 11.76
CA SER A 95 -7.71 -19.74 12.74
C SER A 95 -6.32 -19.61 12.10
N LEU A 96 -6.16 -20.11 10.87
CA LEU A 96 -4.94 -19.94 10.09
C LEU A 96 -4.69 -18.45 9.79
N LEU A 97 -5.71 -17.72 9.33
CA LEU A 97 -5.61 -16.29 9.06
C LEU A 97 -5.27 -15.48 10.33
N LEU A 98 -5.92 -15.80 11.45
CA LEU A 98 -5.62 -15.16 12.74
C LEU A 98 -4.15 -15.36 13.13
N THR A 99 -3.62 -16.57 12.94
CA THR A 99 -2.22 -16.89 13.24
C THR A 99 -1.26 -16.10 12.35
N VAL A 100 -1.55 -16.04 11.04
CA VAL A 100 -0.76 -15.25 10.09
C VAL A 100 -0.77 -13.77 10.44
N PHE A 101 -1.93 -13.20 10.80
CA PHE A 101 -2.00 -11.79 11.19
C PHE A 101 -1.23 -11.48 12.48
N ILE A 102 -1.32 -12.35 13.49
CA ILE A 102 -0.56 -12.18 14.73
C ILE A 102 0.95 -12.28 14.42
N ALA A 103 1.37 -13.26 13.63
CA ALA A 103 2.76 -13.43 13.23
C ALA A 103 3.28 -12.19 12.47
N ALA A 104 2.51 -11.70 11.49
CA ALA A 104 2.86 -10.50 10.73
C ALA A 104 2.95 -9.26 11.63
N ALA A 105 2.04 -9.09 12.59
CA ALA A 105 2.08 -7.98 13.55
C ALA A 105 3.32 -8.05 14.46
N VAL A 106 3.68 -9.24 14.95
CA VAL A 106 4.87 -9.44 15.80
C VAL A 106 6.15 -9.20 15.02
N VAL A 107 6.28 -9.78 13.83
CA VAL A 107 7.45 -9.58 12.94
C VAL A 107 7.57 -8.11 12.56
N GLY A 108 6.47 -7.48 12.14
CA GLY A 108 6.44 -6.07 11.78
C GLY A 108 6.82 -5.16 12.94
N PHE A 109 6.48 -5.52 14.18
CA PHE A 109 6.87 -4.75 15.37
C PHE A 109 8.35 -4.94 15.74
N ILE A 110 8.85 -6.17 15.75
CA ILE A 110 10.23 -6.49 16.14
C ILE A 110 11.23 -5.95 15.11
N PHE A 111 10.94 -6.14 13.82
CA PHE A 111 11.86 -5.83 12.73
C PHE A 111 11.55 -4.50 12.04
N LYS A 112 10.72 -3.63 12.63
CA LYS A 112 10.30 -2.36 12.00
C LYS A 112 11.47 -1.51 11.49
N ASP A 113 12.53 -1.40 12.29
CA ASP A 113 13.66 -0.52 11.99
C ASP A 113 14.50 -1.14 10.87
N GLN A 114 14.75 -2.46 10.94
CA GLN A 114 15.46 -3.19 9.88
C GLN A 114 14.71 -3.18 8.55
N ILE A 115 13.38 -3.36 8.56
CA ILE A 115 12.54 -3.28 7.37
C ILE A 115 12.61 -1.87 6.78
N THR A 116 12.58 -0.84 7.63
CA THR A 116 12.67 0.56 7.21
C THR A 116 14.02 0.83 6.51
N ASP A 117 15.13 0.42 7.13
CA ASP A 117 16.47 0.67 6.58
C ASP A 117 16.72 -0.12 5.29
N GLN A 118 16.32 -1.40 5.25
CA GLN A 118 16.44 -2.23 4.04
C GLN A 118 15.60 -1.68 2.90
N LEU A 119 14.38 -1.22 3.19
CA LEU A 119 13.52 -0.61 2.19
C LEU A 119 14.15 0.67 1.61
N GLN A 120 14.77 1.49 2.45
CA GLN A 120 15.46 2.70 1.98
C GLN A 120 16.60 2.34 1.02
N VAL A 121 17.49 1.42 1.41
CA VAL A 121 18.63 1.00 0.57
C VAL A 121 18.17 0.37 -0.76
N GLU A 122 17.09 -0.42 -0.73
CA GLU A 122 16.55 -1.01 -1.94
C GLU A 122 15.92 0.04 -2.86
N LEU A 123 15.24 1.06 -2.30
CA LEU A 123 14.74 2.19 -3.07
C LEU A 123 15.87 2.97 -3.73
N GLU A 124 16.93 3.31 -2.99
CA GLU A 124 18.13 3.98 -3.52
C GLU A 124 18.71 3.19 -4.70
N THR A 125 18.92 1.88 -4.51
CA THR A 125 19.46 0.99 -5.54
C THR A 125 18.57 0.95 -6.79
N ARG A 126 17.25 0.84 -6.60
CA ARG A 126 16.30 0.83 -7.74
C ARG A 126 16.32 2.16 -8.49
N ILE A 127 16.37 3.30 -7.81
CA ILE A 127 16.45 4.61 -8.48
C ILE A 127 17.75 4.72 -9.27
N ILE A 128 18.89 4.29 -8.72
CA ILE A 128 20.18 4.36 -9.41
C ILE A 128 20.18 3.57 -10.72
N TYR A 129 19.60 2.37 -10.73
CA TYR A 129 19.76 1.42 -11.84
C TYR A 129 18.54 1.25 -12.76
N LYS A 130 17.34 1.61 -12.30
CA LYS A 130 16.07 1.28 -12.97
C LYS A 130 15.25 2.50 -13.35
N TYR A 131 15.25 3.55 -12.54
CA TYR A 131 14.51 4.77 -12.83
C TYR A 131 15.03 5.41 -14.12
N GLY A 132 14.14 5.68 -15.09
CA GLY A 132 14.48 6.36 -16.34
C GLY A 132 15.45 5.61 -17.25
N VAL A 133 15.63 4.30 -17.07
CA VAL A 133 16.59 3.47 -17.84
C VAL A 133 15.83 2.45 -18.68
N ASN A 134 16.11 2.38 -19.99
CA ASN A 134 15.57 1.35 -20.89
C ASN A 134 14.06 1.11 -20.70
N LEU A 135 13.24 2.13 -20.98
CA LEU A 135 11.80 2.12 -20.73
C LEU A 135 11.01 1.08 -21.56
N ASP A 136 11.64 0.41 -22.53
CA ASP A 136 11.06 -0.78 -23.19
C ASP A 136 10.92 -1.97 -22.21
N ILE A 137 11.71 -2.00 -21.14
CA ILE A 137 11.61 -3.00 -20.08
C ILE A 137 10.43 -2.60 -19.17
N ARG A 138 9.38 -3.43 -19.18
CA ARG A 138 8.15 -3.20 -18.39
C ARG A 138 8.44 -2.83 -16.93
N GLU A 139 9.32 -3.57 -16.26
CA GLU A 139 9.69 -3.32 -14.86
C GLU A 139 10.28 -1.92 -14.64
N ASN A 140 11.18 -1.48 -15.52
CA ASN A 140 11.83 -0.17 -15.39
C ASN A 140 10.85 0.97 -15.68
N ASN A 141 10.04 0.82 -16.73
CA ASN A 141 8.99 1.77 -17.06
C ASN A 141 8.00 1.92 -15.91
N PHE A 142 7.53 0.79 -15.39
CA PHE A 142 6.67 0.74 -14.23
C PHE A 142 7.25 1.50 -13.03
N PHE A 143 8.48 1.17 -12.66
CA PHE A 143 9.13 1.79 -11.51
C PHE A 143 9.29 3.30 -11.71
N THR A 144 9.70 3.73 -12.90
CA THR A 144 9.87 5.15 -13.25
C THR A 144 8.55 5.90 -13.09
N GLU A 145 7.49 5.39 -13.69
CA GLU A 145 6.18 6.01 -13.69
C GLU A 145 5.56 6.06 -12.28
N ALA A 146 5.73 4.99 -11.50
CA ALA A 146 5.30 4.95 -10.10
C ALA A 146 6.07 5.96 -9.22
N TRP A 147 7.38 6.07 -9.45
CA TRP A 147 8.23 6.98 -8.71
C TRP A 147 7.94 8.45 -9.03
N ASP A 148 7.75 8.80 -10.31
CA ASP A 148 7.39 10.15 -10.75
C ASP A 148 6.10 10.64 -10.09
N ARG A 149 5.13 9.73 -10.00
CA ARG A 149 3.83 10.04 -9.42
C ARG A 149 3.88 10.17 -7.93
N LEU A 150 4.67 9.35 -7.27
CA LEU A 150 4.95 9.52 -5.86
C LEU A 150 5.52 10.93 -5.61
N GLN A 151 6.54 11.33 -6.38
CA GLN A 151 7.19 12.63 -6.28
C GLN A 151 6.19 13.79 -6.43
N LEU A 152 5.34 13.75 -7.45
CA LEU A 152 4.30 14.75 -7.67
C LEU A 152 3.20 14.72 -6.59
N LYS A 153 2.75 13.54 -6.20
CA LYS A 153 1.58 13.38 -5.31
C LYS A 153 1.85 13.81 -3.88
N ILE A 154 3.05 13.53 -3.38
CA ILE A 154 3.46 13.90 -2.01
C ILE A 154 4.49 15.03 -2.00
N MET A 155 4.78 15.64 -3.16
CA MET A 155 5.62 16.83 -3.30
C MET A 155 7.02 16.61 -2.70
N CYS A 156 7.72 15.59 -3.19
CA CYS A 156 9.05 15.18 -2.70
C CYS A 156 10.00 14.92 -3.87
N CYS A 157 11.30 14.87 -3.61
CA CYS A 157 12.30 14.48 -4.61
C CYS A 157 13.42 13.65 -3.98
N GLY A 158 13.92 12.68 -4.75
CA GLY A 158 14.86 11.66 -4.30
C GLY A 158 14.37 10.85 -3.08
N VAL A 159 15.31 10.33 -2.30
CA VAL A 159 15.02 9.31 -1.30
C VAL A 159 14.77 9.92 0.06
N SER A 160 15.77 10.55 0.68
CA SER A 160 15.71 10.94 2.09
C SER A 160 16.40 12.27 2.39
N GLY A 161 16.01 12.87 3.50
CA GLY A 161 16.49 14.15 4.00
C GLY A 161 15.65 15.34 3.53
N ASN A 162 16.26 16.52 3.60
CA ASN A 162 15.66 17.80 3.26
C ASN A 162 16.55 18.54 2.26
N ILE A 163 16.30 19.83 2.05
CA ILE A 163 17.07 20.66 1.13
C ILE A 163 18.61 20.60 1.29
N ASN A 164 19.12 20.32 2.49
CA ASN A 164 20.56 20.20 2.77
C ASN A 164 21.12 18.76 2.61
N SER A 165 20.27 17.79 2.25
CA SER A 165 20.66 16.39 2.07
C SER A 165 21.05 16.10 0.63
N THR A 166 22.15 15.36 0.45
CA THR A 166 22.55 14.78 -0.83
C THR A 166 21.57 13.72 -1.32
N ASP A 167 20.79 13.15 -0.41
CA ASP A 167 19.96 11.96 -0.68
C ASP A 167 18.52 12.32 -1.07
N SER A 168 18.22 13.62 -1.11
CA SER A 168 16.93 14.21 -1.47
C SER A 168 16.91 14.62 -2.94
N TRP A 169 16.61 15.88 -3.26
CA TRP A 169 16.59 16.40 -4.62
C TRP A 169 17.94 16.24 -5.35
N ALA A 170 19.06 16.34 -4.64
CA ALA A 170 20.40 16.22 -5.23
C ALA A 170 20.80 14.77 -5.57
N PHE A 171 19.98 13.77 -5.20
CA PHE A 171 20.30 12.34 -5.29
C PHE A 171 20.72 11.92 -6.70
N TYR A 172 19.96 12.34 -7.71
CA TYR A 172 20.15 11.93 -9.11
C TYR A 172 21.55 12.28 -9.65
N LYS A 173 21.98 13.51 -9.36
CA LYS A 173 23.30 14.03 -9.71
C LYS A 173 24.40 13.48 -8.80
N HIS A 174 24.19 13.52 -7.48
CA HIS A 174 25.20 13.12 -6.50
C HIS A 174 25.64 11.67 -6.66
N TYR A 175 24.68 10.76 -6.85
CA TYR A 175 24.93 9.33 -6.99
C TYR A 175 25.15 8.87 -8.44
N HIS A 176 25.24 9.81 -9.40
CA HIS A 176 25.41 9.49 -10.83
C HIS A 176 24.43 8.39 -11.29
N THR A 177 23.14 8.59 -11.01
CA THR A 177 22.11 7.64 -11.44
C THR A 177 22.19 7.41 -12.95
N ARG A 178 21.85 6.21 -13.40
CA ARG A 178 21.88 5.89 -14.85
C ARG A 178 20.93 6.76 -15.67
N TRP A 179 19.88 7.31 -15.04
CA TRP A 179 19.05 8.34 -15.66
C TRP A 179 19.84 9.62 -15.91
N TYR A 180 20.50 10.17 -14.88
CA TYR A 180 21.27 11.41 -15.00
C TYR A 180 22.44 11.29 -15.99
N GLU A 181 23.10 10.14 -16.05
CA GLU A 181 24.21 9.89 -16.98
C GLU A 181 23.81 9.94 -18.46
N GLN A 182 22.51 9.82 -18.79
CA GLN A 182 22.02 9.92 -20.16
C GLN A 182 22.10 11.34 -20.73
N PHE A 183 22.21 12.36 -19.87
CA PHE A 183 22.09 13.78 -20.23
C PHE A 183 23.43 14.53 -20.19
N GLN A 184 24.51 13.94 -20.73
CA GLN A 184 25.83 14.60 -20.75
C GLN A 184 26.02 15.56 -21.96
N PRO A 185 26.55 16.79 -21.75
CA PRO A 185 26.95 17.42 -20.49
C PRO A 185 25.90 18.40 -19.93
N GLY A 186 25.37 18.09 -18.75
CA GLY A 186 24.60 19.03 -17.92
C GLY A 186 23.12 19.12 -18.29
N SER A 187 22.31 19.24 -17.23
CA SER A 187 20.84 19.28 -17.14
C SER A 187 20.04 18.24 -17.96
N PRO A 188 18.90 17.75 -17.45
CA PRO A 188 18.26 18.10 -16.19
C PRO A 188 18.99 17.50 -14.96
N TYR A 189 19.11 18.26 -13.86
CA TYR A 189 19.69 17.76 -12.60
C TYR A 189 18.74 16.88 -11.80
N VAL A 190 17.44 17.10 -11.98
CA VAL A 190 16.35 16.37 -11.35
C VAL A 190 15.29 16.05 -12.40
N PRO A 191 14.53 14.97 -12.25
CA PRO A 191 13.42 14.69 -13.15
C PRO A 191 12.31 15.74 -13.05
N GLU A 192 11.49 15.84 -14.11
CA GLU A 192 10.34 16.76 -14.16
C GLU A 192 9.34 16.53 -13.02
N SER A 193 9.20 15.29 -12.57
CA SER A 193 8.34 14.91 -11.44
C SER A 193 8.78 15.47 -10.08
N CYS A 194 10.02 15.96 -9.97
CA CYS A 194 10.49 16.71 -8.80
C CYS A 194 10.09 18.20 -8.82
N CYS A 195 9.49 18.66 -9.91
CA CYS A 195 9.11 20.05 -10.11
C CYS A 195 7.66 20.30 -9.71
N ASP A 196 7.40 21.46 -9.13
CA ASP A 196 6.05 21.96 -8.90
C ASP A 196 5.43 22.33 -10.26
N PRO A 197 4.31 21.71 -10.68
CA PRO A 197 3.64 22.05 -11.94
C PRO A 197 3.15 23.50 -12.03
N ALA A 198 3.04 24.21 -10.90
CA ALA A 198 2.72 25.64 -10.88
C ALA A 198 3.95 26.55 -11.04
N GLY A 199 5.16 25.98 -10.99
CA GLY A 199 6.43 26.68 -11.14
C GLY A 199 6.88 26.84 -12.59
N GLU A 200 8.06 27.45 -12.78
CA GLU A 200 8.72 27.52 -14.09
C GLU A 200 9.70 26.34 -14.24
N ASP A 201 9.33 25.33 -15.05
CA ASP A 201 10.11 24.09 -15.26
C ASP A 201 11.62 24.29 -15.55
N PRO A 202 12.05 25.25 -16.40
CA PRO A 202 13.47 25.43 -16.73
C PRO A 202 14.35 25.79 -15.51
N LYS A 203 13.78 26.46 -14.51
CA LYS A 203 14.47 26.79 -13.25
C LYS A 203 14.54 25.61 -12.31
N CYS A 204 13.55 24.72 -12.34
CA CYS A 204 13.50 23.55 -11.49
C CYS A 204 14.49 22.46 -11.91
N GLN A 205 14.64 22.20 -13.22
CA GLN A 205 15.56 21.18 -13.73
C GLN A 205 17.01 21.69 -13.85
N GLY A 206 17.20 23.00 -13.69
CA GLY A 206 18.48 23.70 -13.74
C GLY A 206 19.00 23.96 -15.15
N ASP A 207 18.09 24.11 -16.11
CA ASP A 207 18.39 24.62 -17.45
C ASP A 207 18.67 26.13 -17.45
N MET A 208 18.22 26.84 -16.40
CA MET A 208 18.55 28.23 -16.13
C MET A 208 19.40 28.34 -14.87
N GLU A 209 20.61 28.91 -14.99
CA GLU A 209 21.49 29.13 -13.84
C GLU A 209 20.86 30.07 -12.81
N MET A 210 20.84 29.63 -11.56
CA MET A 210 20.37 30.36 -10.40
C MET A 210 21.36 30.20 -9.26
N ASN A 211 21.47 31.22 -8.40
CA ASN A 211 22.24 31.14 -7.16
C ASN A 211 21.50 30.31 -6.09
N GLY A 212 21.28 29.02 -6.35
CA GLY A 212 20.54 28.10 -5.47
C GLY A 212 20.26 26.74 -6.11
N PRO A 213 19.48 25.87 -5.46
CA PRO A 213 19.10 24.56 -6.00
C PRO A 213 18.24 24.65 -7.28
N PRO A 214 18.42 23.76 -8.29
CA PRO A 214 19.32 22.61 -8.28
C PRO A 214 20.75 22.90 -8.78
N SER A 215 21.01 24.10 -9.32
CA SER A 215 22.30 24.45 -9.93
C SER A 215 23.45 24.35 -8.92
N LEU A 216 23.22 24.82 -7.69
CA LEU A 216 24.11 24.67 -6.55
C LEU A 216 23.65 23.52 -5.65
N GLY A 217 24.52 22.53 -5.46
CA GLY A 217 24.30 21.39 -4.56
C GLY A 217 24.21 21.80 -3.08
N PRO A 218 23.69 20.91 -2.21
CA PRO A 218 23.71 21.15 -0.76
C PRO A 218 25.16 21.23 -0.22
N PRO A 219 25.39 21.91 0.93
CA PRO A 219 24.40 22.57 1.78
C PRO A 219 23.96 23.94 1.23
N VAL A 220 22.72 24.34 1.52
CA VAL A 220 22.20 25.66 1.17
C VAL A 220 22.67 26.69 2.20
N ASN A 221 23.33 27.75 1.73
CA ASN A 221 23.81 28.87 2.55
C ASN A 221 22.81 30.04 2.54
N SER A 222 22.97 30.99 3.46
CA SER A 222 22.09 32.17 3.58
C SER A 222 22.01 33.04 2.33
N ASP A 223 23.07 33.03 1.53
CA ASP A 223 23.19 33.86 0.32
C ASP A 223 22.53 33.21 -0.91
N MET A 224 22.04 31.96 -0.77
CA MET A 224 21.38 31.23 -1.84
C MET A 224 19.87 31.50 -1.86
N VAL A 225 19.30 31.52 -3.06
CA VAL A 225 17.87 31.69 -3.31
C VAL A 225 17.17 30.33 -3.23
N LEU A 226 16.15 30.24 -2.38
CA LEU A 226 15.31 29.06 -2.27
C LEU A 226 14.45 28.89 -3.53
N ASN A 227 14.58 27.75 -4.19
CA ASN A 227 13.76 27.41 -5.34
C ASN A 227 12.44 26.77 -4.90
N MET A 228 11.36 27.55 -4.90
CA MET A 228 10.02 27.05 -4.55
C MET A 228 9.42 26.12 -5.62
N ALA A 229 9.95 26.14 -6.84
CA ALA A 229 9.51 25.26 -7.92
C ALA A 229 10.11 23.85 -7.83
N LEU A 230 11.02 23.59 -6.89
CA LEU A 230 11.67 22.30 -6.69
C LEU A 230 11.24 21.69 -5.37
N TYR A 231 10.76 20.44 -5.39
CA TYR A 231 10.56 19.68 -4.17
C TYR A 231 11.90 19.23 -3.59
N THR A 232 12.17 19.60 -2.33
CA THR A 232 13.48 19.36 -1.70
C THR A 232 13.47 18.32 -0.59
N ASP A 233 12.30 17.86 -0.17
CA ASP A 233 12.16 16.83 0.86
C ASP A 233 12.24 15.44 0.23
N GLY A 234 12.91 14.51 0.91
CA GLY A 234 13.01 13.12 0.49
C GLY A 234 11.67 12.37 0.57
N CYS A 235 11.38 11.57 -0.46
CA CYS A 235 10.11 10.84 -0.56
C CYS A 235 9.91 9.78 0.53
N PHE A 236 10.98 9.09 0.90
CA PHE A 236 10.95 8.08 1.95
C PHE A 236 10.57 8.68 3.29
N ASP A 237 11.15 9.84 3.64
CA ASP A 237 10.84 10.53 4.89
C ASP A 237 9.42 11.08 4.90
N LYS A 238 8.92 11.61 3.78
CA LYS A 238 7.52 12.01 3.66
C LYS A 238 6.57 10.83 3.85
N ILE A 239 6.82 9.69 3.21
CA ILE A 239 6.01 8.47 3.42
C ILE A 239 6.05 8.06 4.89
N LYS A 240 7.25 8.01 5.49
CA LYS A 240 7.43 7.66 6.90
C LYS A 240 6.66 8.60 7.83
N ASN A 241 6.63 9.89 7.52
CA ASN A 241 5.86 10.88 8.28
C ASN A 241 4.35 10.70 8.11
N ILE A 242 3.87 10.41 6.90
CA ILE A 242 2.46 10.09 6.64
C ILE A 242 2.05 8.82 7.40
N LEU A 243 2.87 7.77 7.38
CA LEU A 243 2.61 6.52 8.10
C LEU A 243 2.61 6.74 9.61
N LYS A 244 3.55 7.53 10.15
CA LYS A 244 3.58 7.89 11.57
C LYS A 244 2.34 8.68 11.98
N PHE A 245 1.94 9.66 11.17
CA PHE A 245 0.76 10.48 11.42
C PHE A 245 -0.52 9.64 11.44
N ASN A 246 -0.64 8.69 10.50
CA ASN A 246 -1.80 7.79 10.40
C ASN A 246 -1.64 6.47 11.17
N SER A 247 -0.57 6.29 11.95
CA SER A 247 -0.23 5.02 12.60
C SER A 247 -1.33 4.53 13.55
N VAL A 248 -2.01 5.46 14.23
CA VAL A 248 -3.15 5.15 15.12
C VAL A 248 -4.32 4.59 14.31
N LEU A 249 -4.65 5.17 13.16
CA LEU A 249 -5.73 4.69 12.30
C LEU A 249 -5.42 3.28 11.77
N ILE A 250 -4.20 3.05 11.30
CA ILE A 250 -3.74 1.74 10.81
C ILE A 250 -3.82 0.70 11.93
N ALA A 251 -3.39 1.05 13.14
CA ALA A 251 -3.50 0.19 14.31
C ALA A 251 -4.96 -0.15 14.66
N ILE A 252 -5.87 0.84 14.62
CA ILE A 252 -7.31 0.63 14.87
C ILE A 252 -7.90 -0.35 13.85
N ILE A 253 -7.60 -0.17 12.55
CA ILE A 253 -8.08 -1.07 11.50
C ILE A 253 -7.58 -2.49 11.74
N GLY A 254 -6.29 -2.67 12.06
CA GLY A 254 -5.69 -3.97 12.36
C GLY A 254 -6.31 -4.65 13.58
N VAL A 255 -6.47 -3.93 14.69
CA VAL A 255 -7.09 -4.46 15.92
C VAL A 255 -8.56 -4.83 15.68
N THR A 256 -9.29 -4.01 14.92
CA THR A 256 -10.68 -4.28 14.57
C THR A 256 -10.79 -5.55 13.73
N ALA A 257 -9.92 -5.74 12.73
CA ALA A 257 -9.89 -6.95 11.91
C ALA A 257 -9.59 -8.22 12.74
N LEU A 258 -8.65 -8.14 13.68
CA LEU A 258 -8.33 -9.25 14.59
C LEU A 258 -9.52 -9.58 15.51
N ALA A 259 -10.13 -8.57 16.14
CA ALA A 259 -11.29 -8.75 17.01
C ALA A 259 -12.48 -9.34 16.25
N PHE A 260 -12.72 -8.86 15.02
CA PHE A 260 -13.77 -9.35 14.14
C PHE A 260 -13.55 -10.82 13.74
N THR A 261 -12.31 -11.18 13.40
CA THR A 261 -11.93 -12.57 13.08
C THR A 261 -12.09 -13.49 14.30
N LEU A 262 -11.66 -13.04 15.47
CA LEU A 262 -11.81 -13.79 16.72
C LEU A 262 -13.30 -14.02 17.06
N LEU A 263 -14.13 -12.98 16.92
CA LEU A 263 -15.57 -13.07 17.14
C LEU A 263 -16.20 -14.12 16.19
N ALA A 264 -15.84 -14.11 14.91
CA ALA A 264 -16.33 -15.09 13.95
C ALA A 264 -15.99 -16.54 14.34
N ILE A 265 -14.76 -16.77 14.81
CA ILE A 265 -14.29 -18.07 15.30
C ILE A 265 -15.11 -18.50 16.52
N LEU A 266 -15.28 -17.62 17.51
CA LEU A 266 -16.04 -17.92 18.73
C LEU A 266 -17.49 -18.29 18.41
N LEU A 267 -18.15 -17.50 17.58
CA LEU A 267 -19.53 -17.77 17.15
C LEU A 267 -19.65 -19.12 16.42
N SER A 268 -18.68 -19.42 15.56
CA SER A 268 -18.63 -20.67 14.80
C SER A 268 -18.40 -21.89 15.68
N ILE A 269 -17.50 -21.79 16.67
CA ILE A 269 -17.26 -22.86 17.65
C ILE A 269 -18.51 -23.11 18.51
N CYS A 270 -19.15 -22.04 18.99
CA CYS A 270 -20.39 -22.16 19.74
C CYS A 270 -21.48 -22.87 18.92
N LEU A 271 -21.61 -22.55 17.63
CA LEU A 271 -22.62 -23.16 16.75
C LEU A 271 -22.26 -24.62 16.45
N PHE A 272 -20.98 -24.91 16.22
CA PHE A 272 -20.48 -26.26 16.00
C PHE A 272 -20.78 -27.19 17.18
N ARG A 273 -20.58 -26.70 18.41
CA ARG A 273 -20.90 -27.45 19.64
C ARG A 273 -22.40 -27.66 19.79
N TYR A 274 -23.19 -26.60 19.57
CA TYR A 274 -24.65 -26.68 19.66
C TYR A 274 -25.25 -27.73 18.70
N ILE A 275 -24.77 -27.79 17.46
CA ILE A 275 -25.21 -28.81 16.48
C ILE A 275 -24.80 -30.21 16.95
N GLY A 276 -23.58 -30.38 17.44
CA GLY A 276 -23.11 -31.68 17.93
C GLY A 276 -23.86 -32.20 19.15
N ASP A 277 -24.23 -31.33 20.09
CA ASP A 277 -25.03 -31.70 21.26
C ASP A 277 -26.46 -32.13 20.87
N GLY A 278 -26.97 -31.64 19.73
CA GLY A 278 -28.28 -32.02 19.18
C GLY A 278 -28.30 -33.37 18.45
N GLU A 279 -27.15 -33.88 17.99
CA GLU A 279 -27.04 -35.20 17.33
C GLU A 279 -26.99 -36.37 18.35
N VAL A 280 -26.69 -36.08 19.63
CA VAL A 280 -26.49 -37.09 20.69
C VAL A 280 -27.77 -37.36 21.49
N VAL A 281 -28.89 -36.68 21.15
CA VAL A 281 -30.22 -36.84 21.78
C VAL A 281 -31.19 -37.44 20.77
#